data_AF-A0A2E9VJX2-F1
#
_entry.id   AF-A0A2E9VJX2-F1
#
_cell.length_a   1.000
_cell.length_b   1.000
_cell.length_c   1.000
_cell.angle_alpha   90.00
_cell.angle_beta   90.00
_cell.angle_gamma   90.00
#
_symmetry.space_group_name_H-M   'P 1'
#
loop_
_entity.id
_entity.type
_entity.pdbx_description
1 polymer ?
#
loop_
_entity_poly.entity_id
_entity_poly.type
_entity_poly.pdbx_seq_one_letter_code
_entity_poly.pdbx_strand_id
1 'polypeptide(L)'
;MIQFECPHCQAVLRVPDSAMGQEGACPKCQKALLIPNPMAQQVSPSAVTQHVTPQPASGIDQTNQSAAPPKSADQAVGELFEVLSHPEEHVPIEDPRVRVKARKRSSSGSFLTGTVFVLICIAGLYALYEFLNPKMRGELTGTIVKSDAIPYIKIPRQQIAEQAVFDAFLEKYSGDRISINSQILKSSLEAHARGIDIKVSASTSTKIVRVDVLQNKPLREFHREAFARIDKLRKEKLTVALTDFMTRVIETDQVLQNSKTLLEFRDRLILPACVDGLGYRLTAQVNNKQYPCLWQDKADKLYFAIPFDANQFEIIEREIPGASRQFPANLFFTVNIQSPATASPANIESPTPLESEPGDSGTSESDMATPEMTTFGHSMTPGDKMQ
;
A
#
# COMPACT_ATOMS: atom_id res chain seq x y z
N MET A 1 37.00 0.56 -14.58
CA MET A 1 37.22 1.46 -13.42
C MET A 1 35.95 1.45 -12.60
N ILE A 2 36.05 1.38 -11.27
CA ILE A 2 34.89 1.48 -10.38
C ILE A 2 34.85 2.84 -9.69
N GLN A 3 33.63 3.33 -9.44
CA GLN A 3 33.36 4.56 -8.73
C GLN A 3 32.51 4.26 -7.49
N PHE A 4 32.98 4.69 -6.32
CA PHE A 4 32.27 4.49 -5.06
C PHE A 4 32.57 5.62 -4.07
N GLU A 5 31.74 5.77 -3.04
CA GLU A 5 31.90 6.82 -2.02
C GLU A 5 32.69 6.28 -0.82
N CYS A 6 33.64 7.08 -0.32
CA CYS A 6 34.36 6.74 0.91
C CYS A 6 33.40 6.76 2.11
N PRO A 7 33.32 5.69 2.93
CA PRO A 7 32.40 5.63 4.07
C PRO A 7 32.74 6.64 5.18
N HIS A 8 33.95 7.20 5.19
CA HIS A 8 34.40 8.10 6.25
C HIS A 8 34.26 9.59 5.93
N CYS A 9 34.37 9.98 4.66
CA CYS A 9 34.34 11.38 4.24
C CYS A 9 33.42 11.65 3.05
N GLN A 10 32.73 10.63 2.53
CA GLN A 10 31.77 10.71 1.42
C GLN A 10 32.37 11.27 0.12
N ALA A 11 33.70 11.31 0.01
CA ALA A 11 34.36 11.65 -1.23
C ALA A 11 34.17 10.53 -2.27
N VAL A 12 33.81 10.92 -3.49
CA VAL A 12 33.70 10.01 -4.63
C VAL A 12 35.11 9.61 -5.09
N LEU A 13 35.42 8.32 -4.99
CA LEU A 13 36.70 7.73 -5.40
C LEU A 13 36.55 6.98 -6.71
N ARG A 14 37.56 7.08 -7.56
CA ARG A 14 37.68 6.32 -8.81
C ARG A 14 38.94 5.48 -8.74
N VAL A 15 38.80 4.16 -8.81
CA VAL A 15 39.91 3.22 -8.74
C VAL A 15 39.84 2.22 -9.90
N PRO A 16 40.99 1.69 -10.35
CA PRO A 16 41.00 0.66 -11.39
C PRO A 16 40.35 -0.62 -10.88
N ASP A 17 39.84 -1.42 -11.81
CA ASP A 17 39.11 -2.67 -11.51
C ASP A 17 39.99 -3.69 -10.77
N SER A 18 41.30 -3.63 -10.99
CA SER A 18 42.29 -4.46 -10.29
C SER A 18 42.41 -4.20 -8.79
N ALA A 19 41.88 -3.08 -8.29
CA ALA A 19 41.90 -2.73 -6.88
C ALA A 19 40.64 -3.21 -6.12
N MET A 20 39.69 -3.86 -6.81
CA MET A 20 38.48 -4.40 -6.18
C MET A 20 38.81 -5.47 -5.13
N GLY A 21 38.23 -5.35 -3.94
CA GLY A 21 38.45 -6.27 -2.82
C GLY A 21 39.76 -6.05 -2.06
N GLN A 22 40.57 -5.05 -2.43
CA GLN A 22 41.81 -4.71 -1.72
C GLN A 22 41.57 -3.61 -0.67
N GLU A 23 42.42 -3.59 0.36
CA GLU A 23 42.49 -2.50 1.33
C GLU A 23 43.30 -1.33 0.75
N GLY A 24 42.76 -0.12 0.83
CA GLY A 24 43.43 1.09 0.38
C GLY A 24 43.14 2.28 1.29
N ALA A 25 43.97 3.32 1.22
CA ALA A 25 43.73 4.56 1.95
C ALA A 25 42.99 5.59 1.07
N CYS A 26 42.00 6.27 1.64
CA CYS A 26 41.33 7.36 0.94
C CYS A 26 42.29 8.55 0.73
N PRO A 27 42.48 9.09 -0.49
CA PRO A 27 43.34 10.26 -0.71
C PRO A 27 42.81 11.56 -0.08
N LYS A 28 41.53 11.60 0.35
CA LYS A 28 40.91 12.78 0.95
C LYS A 28 40.97 12.80 2.48
N CYS A 29 40.82 11.65 3.13
CA CYS A 29 40.79 11.56 4.60
C CYS A 29 41.84 10.62 5.19
N GLN A 30 42.63 9.94 4.34
CA GLN A 30 43.73 9.04 4.68
C GLN A 30 43.34 7.81 5.53
N LYS A 31 42.05 7.59 5.78
CA LYS A 31 41.56 6.40 6.46
C LYS A 31 41.59 5.19 5.53
N ALA A 32 41.98 4.05 6.08
CA ALA A 32 41.92 2.76 5.41
C ALA A 32 40.46 2.36 5.16
N LEU A 33 40.19 1.81 3.98
CA LEU A 33 38.89 1.33 3.55
C LEU A 33 39.04 0.13 2.61
N LEU A 34 38.03 -0.72 2.58
CA LEU A 34 37.96 -1.86 1.65
C LEU A 34 37.24 -1.42 0.38
N ILE A 35 37.86 -1.65 -0.78
CA ILE A 35 37.27 -1.30 -2.08
C ILE A 35 36.22 -2.37 -2.44
N PRO A 36 34.95 -2.01 -2.66
CA PRO A 36 33.88 -2.99 -2.91
C PRO A 36 34.10 -3.76 -4.22
N ASN A 37 33.91 -5.08 -4.16
CA ASN A 37 33.91 -5.96 -5.33
C ASN A 37 32.47 -6.39 -5.67
N PRO A 38 31.79 -5.73 -6.62
CA PRO A 38 30.42 -6.08 -7.02
C PRO A 38 30.31 -7.48 -7.65
N MET A 39 31.42 -8.10 -8.09
CA MET A 39 31.41 -9.45 -8.67
C MET A 39 31.50 -10.57 -7.62
N ALA A 40 31.87 -10.28 -6.38
CA ALA A 40 31.96 -11.28 -5.31
C ALA A 40 30.60 -11.59 -4.62
N GLN A 41 29.55 -10.83 -4.92
CA GLN A 41 28.22 -11.01 -4.33
C GLN A 41 27.28 -11.93 -5.15
N GLN A 42 27.79 -12.61 -6.17
CA GLN A 42 27.01 -13.53 -7.01
C GLN A 42 27.63 -14.94 -7.15
N VAL A 43 28.05 -15.59 -6.05
CA VAL A 43 28.24 -17.07 -6.01
C VAL A 43 27.99 -17.64 -4.59
N SER A 44 26.73 -18.02 -4.30
CA SER A 44 26.22 -19.18 -3.52
C SER A 44 26.74 -19.47 -2.07
N PRO A 45 26.27 -20.52 -1.32
CA PRO A 45 25.59 -20.36 -0.03
C PRO A 45 26.26 -21.05 1.20
N SER A 46 25.77 -20.70 2.40
CA SER A 46 25.84 -21.41 3.70
C SER A 46 27.19 -21.97 4.21
N ALA A 47 27.73 -21.36 5.26
CA ALA A 47 28.15 -22.01 6.52
C ALA A 47 28.86 -20.98 7.42
N VAL A 48 28.34 -20.71 8.62
CA VAL A 48 29.13 -20.10 9.69
C VAL A 48 29.04 -20.99 10.92
N THR A 49 30.00 -21.90 11.00
CA THR A 49 30.49 -22.49 12.25
C THR A 49 31.25 -21.39 12.98
N GLN A 50 30.75 -20.94 14.14
CA GLN A 50 31.53 -20.07 15.02
C GLN A 50 32.17 -20.93 16.12
N HIS A 51 33.47 -21.17 15.92
CA HIS A 51 34.43 -21.45 16.97
C HIS A 51 34.63 -20.15 17.77
N VAL A 52 34.39 -20.18 19.08
CA VAL A 52 34.79 -19.11 20.02
C VAL A 52 35.84 -19.69 20.94
N THR A 53 37.02 -19.04 20.96
CA THR A 53 38.15 -19.31 21.86
C THR A 53 37.99 -18.44 23.13
N PRO A 54 38.42 -18.91 24.32
CA PRO A 54 37.92 -18.42 25.61
C PRO A 54 38.89 -17.49 26.35
N GLN A 55 38.40 -16.66 27.29
CA GLN A 55 39.17 -16.27 28.48
C GLN A 55 38.26 -15.80 29.67
N PRO A 56 38.63 -16.04 30.95
CA PRO A 56 37.72 -16.16 32.10
C PRO A 56 37.87 -15.09 33.20
N ALA A 57 36.90 -15.06 34.14
CA ALA A 57 36.99 -14.82 35.60
C ALA A 57 35.55 -14.59 36.13
N SER A 58 34.94 -15.47 36.94
CA SER A 58 35.13 -15.80 38.37
C SER A 58 34.30 -14.92 39.35
N GLY A 59 33.52 -15.61 40.20
CA GLY A 59 32.79 -15.14 41.39
C GLY A 59 31.38 -14.64 41.07
N ILE A 60 30.27 -15.02 41.71
CA ILE A 60 29.92 -15.40 43.09
C ILE A 60 28.44 -15.88 43.00
N ASP A 61 28.00 -17.06 43.45
CA ASP A 61 27.77 -17.59 44.80
C ASP A 61 26.25 -17.72 45.11
N GLN A 62 25.90 -18.79 45.84
CA GLN A 62 24.63 -19.13 46.53
C GLN A 62 23.47 -19.89 45.81
N THR A 63 23.47 -21.22 46.03
CA THR A 63 22.44 -22.07 46.70
C THR A 63 21.05 -21.41 46.97
N ASN A 64 19.87 -22.02 46.77
CA ASN A 64 19.37 -23.28 47.35
C ASN A 64 17.86 -23.51 47.00
N GLN A 65 17.42 -24.78 46.84
CA GLN A 65 16.05 -25.36 47.02
C GLN A 65 14.84 -24.81 46.22
N SER A 66 13.79 -25.56 45.85
CA SER A 66 13.43 -26.99 45.69
C SER A 66 11.98 -27.01 45.14
N ALA A 67 11.56 -28.14 44.54
CA ALA A 67 10.19 -28.59 44.23
C ALA A 67 9.55 -28.23 42.85
N ALA A 68 9.06 -29.29 42.21
CA ALA A 68 8.47 -29.43 40.85
C ALA A 68 7.13 -28.68 40.65
N PRO A 69 6.61 -28.50 39.39
CA PRO A 69 5.80 -29.54 38.70
C PRO A 69 5.89 -29.45 37.14
N PRO A 70 4.88 -29.87 36.32
CA PRO A 70 4.83 -31.17 35.63
C PRO A 70 4.96 -31.12 34.08
N LYS A 71 4.95 -32.33 33.53
CA LYS A 71 5.05 -32.80 32.13
C LYS A 71 4.32 -31.97 31.06
N SER A 72 4.98 -31.79 29.92
CA SER A 72 4.42 -31.21 28.70
C SER A 72 4.85 -31.98 27.44
N ALA A 73 3.84 -32.52 26.75
CA ALA A 73 3.62 -32.60 25.31
C ALA A 73 4.58 -33.35 24.34
N ASP A 74 5.80 -33.71 24.69
CA ASP A 74 6.71 -34.35 23.71
C ASP A 74 6.71 -35.89 23.69
N GLN A 75 6.01 -36.55 24.62
CA GLN A 75 5.99 -38.03 24.70
C GLN A 75 4.82 -38.70 23.96
N ALA A 76 3.85 -37.95 23.41
CA ALA A 76 2.66 -38.56 22.79
C ALA A 76 2.82 -38.92 21.30
N VAL A 77 3.92 -38.52 20.64
CA VAL A 77 4.13 -38.77 19.21
C VAL A 77 5.09 -39.95 18.96
N GLY A 78 5.89 -40.34 19.95
CA GLY A 78 6.82 -41.46 19.86
C GLY A 78 6.16 -42.85 20.02
N GLU A 79 5.16 -42.98 20.89
CA GLU A 79 4.53 -44.29 21.17
C GLU A 79 3.65 -44.83 20.03
N LEU A 80 3.18 -43.98 19.11
CA LEU A 80 2.31 -44.42 18.01
C LEU A 80 3.08 -45.02 16.82
N PHE A 81 4.40 -44.81 16.73
CA PHE A 81 5.22 -45.31 15.61
C PHE A 81 5.95 -46.62 15.93
N GLU A 82 6.08 -46.97 17.21
CA GLU A 82 6.77 -48.20 17.67
C GLU A 82 5.83 -49.42 17.76
N VAL A 83 4.51 -49.18 17.80
CA VAL A 83 3.47 -50.22 17.79
C VAL A 83 3.18 -50.76 16.38
N LEU A 84 3.61 -50.06 15.32
CA LEU A 84 3.31 -50.44 13.92
C LEU A 84 4.45 -51.16 13.19
N SER A 85 5.57 -51.47 13.85
CA SER A 85 6.79 -51.98 13.20
C SER A 85 7.29 -53.35 13.68
N HIS A 86 6.53 -54.10 14.48
CA HIS A 86 6.91 -55.45 14.90
C HIS A 86 5.98 -56.52 14.29
N PRO A 87 6.45 -57.31 13.30
CA PRO A 87 5.77 -58.52 12.87
C PRO A 87 6.04 -59.62 13.90
N GLU A 88 5.04 -59.97 14.72
CA GLU A 88 5.11 -61.16 15.57
C GLU A 88 5.05 -62.42 14.72
N GLU A 89 6.17 -63.16 14.73
CA GLU A 89 6.34 -64.48 14.13
C GLU A 89 5.63 -65.51 15.01
N HIS A 90 4.48 -66.01 14.56
CA HIS A 90 3.67 -66.97 15.29
C HIS A 90 4.13 -68.41 14.97
N VAL A 91 4.70 -69.09 15.97
CA VAL A 91 5.07 -70.51 15.92
C VAL A 91 3.81 -71.38 15.92
N PRO A 92 3.65 -72.35 15.00
CA PRO A 92 2.47 -73.20 14.95
C PRO A 92 2.56 -74.33 15.99
N ILE A 93 1.66 -74.33 16.98
CA ILE A 93 1.38 -75.50 17.82
C ILE A 93 0.14 -76.18 17.24
N GLU A 94 0.33 -77.39 16.72
CA GLU A 94 -0.75 -78.28 16.28
C GLU A 94 -1.54 -78.78 17.49
N ASP A 95 -2.82 -78.40 17.59
CA ASP A 95 -3.79 -79.08 18.44
C ASP A 95 -4.91 -79.67 17.55
N PRO A 96 -5.07 -81.01 17.52
CA PRO A 96 -6.01 -81.67 16.64
C PRO A 96 -7.43 -81.64 17.21
N ARG A 97 -8.37 -81.21 16.35
CA ARG A 97 -9.84 -81.44 16.40
C ARG A 97 -10.68 -80.34 17.06
N VAL A 98 -10.94 -79.27 16.31
CA VAL A 98 -12.31 -78.69 16.26
C VAL A 98 -12.62 -78.23 14.83
N ARG A 99 -13.49 -78.96 14.15
CA ARG A 99 -13.97 -78.64 12.79
C ARG A 99 -15.15 -77.66 12.91
N VAL A 100 -14.90 -76.37 13.07
CA VAL A 100 -15.95 -75.35 12.93
C VAL A 100 -16.01 -74.90 11.48
N LYS A 101 -17.13 -75.19 10.80
CA LYS A 101 -17.43 -74.67 9.45
C LYS A 101 -17.61 -73.16 9.52
N ALA A 102 -16.54 -72.40 9.34
CA ALA A 102 -16.61 -70.96 9.13
C ALA A 102 -17.24 -70.67 7.76
N ARG A 103 -18.48 -70.21 7.77
CA ARG A 103 -19.26 -69.85 6.59
C ARG A 103 -18.60 -68.60 5.96
N LYS A 104 -17.94 -68.78 4.82
CA LYS A 104 -17.29 -67.72 4.04
C LYS A 104 -18.35 -66.72 3.56
N ARG A 105 -18.60 -65.65 4.33
CA ARG A 105 -19.35 -64.48 3.86
C ARG A 105 -18.37 -63.61 3.08
N SER A 106 -18.48 -63.67 1.75
CA SER A 106 -17.86 -62.72 0.83
C SER A 106 -18.30 -61.30 1.18
N SER A 107 -17.41 -60.48 1.75
CA SER A 107 -17.65 -59.03 1.91
C SER A 107 -17.08 -58.30 0.69
N SER A 108 -17.76 -58.44 -0.44
CA SER A 108 -17.62 -57.52 -1.56
C SER A 108 -18.32 -56.22 -1.16
N GLY A 109 -17.58 -55.19 -0.75
CA GLY A 109 -18.18 -53.88 -0.47
C GLY A 109 -17.34 -52.81 0.24
N SER A 110 -16.12 -53.10 0.71
CA SER A 110 -15.40 -52.16 1.62
C SER A 110 -14.43 -51.16 0.96
N PHE A 111 -14.26 -51.18 -0.36
CA PHE A 111 -13.36 -50.23 -1.05
C PHE A 111 -14.04 -48.91 -1.45
N LEU A 112 -15.37 -48.84 -1.51
CA LEU A 112 -16.08 -47.63 -1.93
C LEU A 112 -16.25 -46.59 -0.81
N THR A 113 -16.25 -47.00 0.46
CA THR A 113 -16.43 -46.09 1.60
C THR A 113 -15.15 -45.36 1.98
N GLY A 114 -14.00 -46.02 1.89
CA GLY A 114 -12.69 -45.40 2.19
C GLY A 114 -12.31 -44.31 1.18
N THR A 115 -12.58 -44.52 -0.11
CA THR A 115 -12.25 -43.56 -1.17
C THR A 115 -13.08 -42.28 -1.06
N VAL A 116 -14.37 -42.40 -0.73
CA VAL A 116 -15.25 -41.24 -0.51
C VAL A 116 -14.80 -40.41 0.69
N PHE A 117 -14.41 -41.05 1.80
CA PHE A 117 -13.91 -40.32 2.98
C PHE A 117 -12.61 -39.57 2.69
N VAL A 118 -11.66 -40.20 1.98
CA VAL A 118 -10.41 -39.54 1.57
C VAL A 118 -10.69 -38.35 0.64
N LEU A 119 -11.61 -38.47 -0.32
CA LEU A 119 -12.00 -37.36 -1.18
C LEU A 119 -12.65 -36.21 -0.40
N ILE A 120 -13.47 -36.51 0.62
CA ILE A 120 -14.04 -35.50 1.52
C ILE A 120 -12.94 -34.82 2.33
N CYS A 121 -11.97 -35.56 2.86
CA CYS A 121 -10.83 -34.99 3.58
C CYS A 121 -9.97 -34.10 2.67
N ILE A 122 -9.69 -34.53 1.43
CA ILE A 122 -8.95 -33.73 0.44
C ILE A 122 -9.74 -32.48 0.08
N ALA A 123 -11.04 -32.59 -0.18
CA ALA A 123 -11.90 -31.44 -0.45
C ALA A 123 -11.97 -30.49 0.74
N GLY A 124 -12.03 -31.02 1.97
CA GLY A 124 -11.98 -30.24 3.20
C GLY A 124 -10.65 -29.52 3.40
N LEU A 125 -9.52 -30.19 3.14
CA LEU A 125 -8.19 -29.58 3.17
C LEU A 125 -8.02 -28.52 2.07
N TYR A 126 -8.55 -28.76 0.87
CA TYR A 126 -8.54 -27.79 -0.22
C TYR A 126 -9.41 -26.57 0.09
N ALA A 127 -10.62 -26.78 0.64
CA ALA A 127 -11.49 -25.70 1.09
C ALA A 127 -10.85 -24.91 2.24
N LEU A 128 -10.21 -25.59 3.19
CA LEU A 128 -9.45 -24.96 4.26
C LEU A 128 -8.26 -24.17 3.71
N TYR A 129 -7.57 -24.69 2.70
CA TYR A 129 -6.45 -24.00 2.04
C TYR A 129 -6.88 -22.72 1.31
N GLU A 130 -7.96 -22.76 0.53
CA GLU A 130 -8.52 -21.56 -0.12
C GLU A 130 -9.09 -20.57 0.91
N PHE A 131 -9.69 -21.06 1.99
CA PHE A 131 -10.16 -20.22 3.10
C PHE A 131 -9.00 -19.53 3.84
N LEU A 132 -7.88 -20.22 4.04
CA LEU A 132 -6.69 -19.68 4.69
C LEU A 132 -5.87 -18.76 3.77
N ASN A 133 -6.02 -18.87 2.44
CA ASN A 133 -5.26 -18.09 1.46
C ASN A 133 -6.18 -17.30 0.51
N PRO A 134 -6.94 -16.30 1.00
CA PRO A 134 -7.72 -15.43 0.13
C PRO A 134 -6.80 -14.80 -0.92
N LYS A 135 -7.09 -15.01 -2.21
CA LYS A 135 -6.28 -14.48 -3.32
C LYS A 135 -6.46 -12.96 -3.43
N MET A 136 -5.75 -12.21 -2.58
CA MET A 136 -5.59 -10.76 -2.68
C MET A 136 -4.54 -10.42 -3.75
N ARG A 137 -4.67 -11.07 -4.91
CA ARG A 137 -3.80 -10.89 -6.06
C ARG A 137 -4.59 -10.78 -7.34
N GLY A 138 -4.00 -10.13 -8.33
CA GLY A 138 -4.50 -10.12 -9.70
C GLY A 138 -4.16 -8.86 -10.46
N GLU A 139 -4.76 -8.77 -11.63
CA GLU A 139 -4.63 -7.62 -12.52
C GLU A 139 -5.76 -6.63 -12.25
N LEU A 140 -5.42 -5.35 -12.20
CA LEU A 140 -6.33 -4.23 -12.09
C LEU A 140 -6.11 -3.29 -13.28
N THR A 141 -7.08 -2.40 -13.51
CA THR A 141 -7.00 -1.38 -14.53
C THR A 141 -6.85 -0.01 -13.87
N GLY A 142 -5.84 0.74 -14.33
CA GLY A 142 -5.63 2.13 -13.95
C GLY A 142 -6.13 3.09 -15.03
N THR A 143 -6.80 4.17 -14.64
CA THR A 143 -7.21 5.25 -15.55
C THR A 143 -6.40 6.51 -15.26
N ILE A 144 -5.80 7.13 -16.27
CA ILE A 144 -5.11 8.42 -16.12
C ILE A 144 -6.15 9.52 -15.85
N VAL A 145 -5.91 10.33 -14.81
CA VAL A 145 -6.77 11.48 -14.46
C VAL A 145 -5.93 12.74 -14.34
N LYS A 146 -6.57 13.90 -14.51
CA LYS A 146 -5.95 15.21 -14.36
C LYS A 146 -5.81 15.60 -12.88
N SER A 147 -4.83 16.44 -12.58
CA SER A 147 -4.55 16.93 -11.21
C SER A 147 -5.65 17.80 -10.60
N ASP A 148 -6.47 18.44 -11.43
CA ASP A 148 -7.63 19.23 -10.98
C ASP A 148 -8.74 18.35 -10.39
N ALA A 149 -8.76 17.05 -10.68
CA ALA A 149 -9.73 16.10 -10.15
C ALA A 149 -9.62 15.89 -8.63
N ILE A 150 -8.47 16.17 -8.02
CA ILE A 150 -8.29 16.03 -6.58
C ILE A 150 -8.82 17.30 -5.90
N PRO A 151 -9.82 17.24 -5.01
CA PRO A 151 -10.36 18.41 -4.32
C PRO A 151 -9.38 18.98 -3.29
N TYR A 152 -9.76 20.08 -2.63
CA TYR A 152 -9.11 20.46 -1.37
C TYR A 152 -9.58 19.51 -0.26
N ILE A 153 -8.63 18.99 0.51
CA ILE A 153 -8.87 18.14 1.66
C ILE A 153 -8.92 19.05 2.89
N LYS A 154 -9.96 18.88 3.72
CA LYS A 154 -10.15 19.73 4.90
C LYS A 154 -9.94 18.90 6.16
N ILE A 155 -9.12 19.41 7.06
CA ILE A 155 -9.05 18.96 8.45
C ILE A 155 -9.84 19.99 9.27
N PRO A 156 -11.10 19.69 9.62
CA PRO A 156 -11.92 20.60 10.42
C PRO A 156 -11.26 20.84 11.78
N ARG A 157 -11.41 22.05 12.32
CA ARG A 157 -10.89 22.42 13.64
C ARG A 157 -11.30 21.43 14.73
N GLN A 158 -12.50 20.87 14.69
CA GLN A 158 -12.99 19.91 15.68
C GLN A 158 -12.20 18.58 15.70
N GLN A 159 -11.47 18.26 14.63
CA GLN A 159 -10.65 17.06 14.53
C GLN A 159 -9.20 17.31 15.01
N ILE A 160 -8.84 18.55 15.31
CA ILE A 160 -7.52 18.91 15.83
C ILE A 160 -7.54 18.74 17.35
N ALA A 161 -6.72 17.86 17.89
CA ALA A 161 -6.75 17.52 19.31
C ALA A 161 -6.28 18.69 20.20
N GLU A 162 -5.12 19.26 19.89
CA GLU A 162 -4.49 20.31 20.69
C GLU A 162 -4.93 21.70 20.22
N GLN A 163 -6.12 22.15 20.66
CA GLN A 163 -6.70 23.43 20.25
C GLN A 163 -5.79 24.63 20.57
N ALA A 164 -5.14 24.64 21.74
CA ALA A 164 -4.24 25.73 22.12
C ALA A 164 -3.02 25.84 21.20
N VAL A 165 -2.45 24.70 20.77
CA VAL A 165 -1.34 24.66 19.82
C VAL A 165 -1.81 25.16 18.45
N PHE A 166 -3.01 24.77 18.03
CA PHE A 166 -3.59 25.25 16.77
C PHE A 166 -3.87 26.76 16.79
N ASP A 167 -4.32 27.31 17.91
CA ASP A 167 -4.53 28.76 18.05
C ASP A 167 -3.22 29.55 17.93
N ALA A 168 -2.17 29.10 18.61
CA ALA A 168 -0.83 29.69 18.47
C ALA A 168 -0.27 29.54 17.04
N PHE A 169 -0.53 28.41 16.38
CA PHE A 169 -0.17 28.21 14.97
C PHE A 169 -0.91 29.19 14.05
N LEU A 170 -2.22 29.36 14.25
CA LEU A 170 -3.05 30.27 13.47
C LEU A 170 -2.65 31.74 13.65
N GLU A 171 -2.31 32.17 14.87
CA GLU A 171 -1.87 33.54 15.12
C GLU A 171 -0.67 33.92 14.24
N LYS A 172 0.24 32.97 13.98
CA LYS A 172 1.45 33.19 13.20
C LYS A 172 1.29 32.92 11.71
N TYR A 173 0.44 31.96 11.31
CA TYR A 173 0.37 31.44 9.94
C TYR A 173 -1.04 31.45 9.32
N SER A 174 -1.98 32.22 9.87
CA SER A 174 -3.34 32.31 9.31
C SER A 174 -3.33 32.86 7.88
N GLY A 175 -3.81 32.05 6.92
CA GLY A 175 -3.85 32.40 5.50
C GLY A 175 -2.53 32.21 4.76
N ASP A 176 -1.45 31.82 5.46
CA ASP A 176 -0.17 31.52 4.82
C ASP A 176 -0.20 30.14 4.17
N ARG A 177 0.24 30.08 2.92
CA ARG A 177 0.33 28.83 2.17
C ARG A 177 1.72 28.22 2.30
N ILE A 178 1.84 27.20 3.14
CA ILE A 178 3.05 26.41 3.29
C ILE A 178 3.12 25.39 2.15
N SER A 179 4.07 25.55 1.23
CA SER A 179 4.21 24.68 0.07
C SER A 179 5.33 23.65 0.25
N ILE A 180 5.00 22.37 0.05
CA ILE A 180 5.93 21.25 0.12
C ILE A 180 5.95 20.54 -1.22
N ASN A 181 6.99 20.82 -2.00
CA ASN A 181 7.15 20.32 -3.36
C ASN A 181 8.27 19.30 -3.44
N SER A 182 8.10 18.33 -4.32
CA SER A 182 9.09 17.29 -4.61
C SER A 182 9.09 16.99 -6.09
N GLN A 183 10.04 16.16 -6.52
CA GLN A 183 10.05 15.66 -7.89
C GLN A 183 8.79 14.86 -8.22
N ILE A 184 8.12 14.23 -7.24
CA ILE A 184 6.97 13.35 -7.51
C ILE A 184 5.61 14.03 -7.32
N LEU A 185 5.51 15.02 -6.44
CA LEU A 185 4.25 15.66 -6.12
C LEU A 185 4.44 17.10 -5.64
N LYS A 186 3.40 17.90 -5.83
CA LYS A 186 3.26 19.23 -5.24
C LYS A 186 2.19 19.15 -4.16
N SER A 187 2.46 19.75 -3.01
CA SER A 187 1.48 19.83 -1.94
C SER A 187 1.54 21.16 -1.22
N SER A 188 0.44 21.54 -0.59
CA SER A 188 0.40 22.73 0.25
C SER A 188 -0.57 22.56 1.39
N LEU A 189 -0.29 23.28 2.47
CA LEU A 189 -1.10 23.39 3.67
C LEU A 189 -1.40 24.86 3.91
N GLU A 190 -2.65 25.18 4.21
CA GLU A 190 -3.12 26.53 4.54
C GLU A 190 -4.04 26.45 5.75
N ALA A 191 -3.71 27.19 6.82
CA ALA A 191 -4.48 27.18 8.05
C ALA A 191 -5.39 28.42 8.13
N HIS A 192 -6.60 28.22 8.65
CA HIS A 192 -7.59 29.26 8.85
C HIS A 192 -8.47 28.93 10.06
N ALA A 193 -9.34 29.86 10.47
CA ALA A 193 -10.14 29.73 11.70
C ALA A 193 -11.01 28.44 11.78
N ARG A 194 -11.43 27.89 10.64
CA ARG A 194 -12.26 26.67 10.57
C ARG A 194 -11.47 25.37 10.52
N GLY A 195 -10.14 25.43 10.37
CA GLY A 195 -9.29 24.25 10.25
C GLY A 195 -8.13 24.44 9.28
N ILE A 196 -7.72 23.35 8.65
CA ILE A 196 -6.58 23.31 7.73
C ILE A 196 -7.06 22.78 6.38
N ASP A 197 -6.76 23.51 5.32
CA ASP A 197 -6.96 23.07 3.94
C ASP A 197 -5.65 22.53 3.38
N ILE A 198 -5.72 21.35 2.77
CA ILE A 198 -4.62 20.65 2.14
C ILE A 198 -4.93 20.49 0.66
N LYS A 199 -3.93 20.80 -0.18
CA LYS A 199 -3.99 20.53 -1.61
C LYS A 199 -2.81 19.64 -1.99
N VAL A 200 -3.10 18.61 -2.78
CA VAL A 200 -2.09 17.75 -3.39
C VAL A 200 -2.33 17.63 -4.89
N SER A 201 -1.25 17.50 -5.65
CA SER A 201 -1.29 17.29 -7.09
C SER A 201 -0.02 16.60 -7.57
N ALA A 202 -0.07 15.98 -8.75
CA ALA A 202 1.13 15.49 -9.41
C ALA A 202 2.13 16.63 -9.71
N SER A 203 3.41 16.27 -9.77
CA SER A 203 4.46 17.13 -10.31
C SER A 203 4.41 17.14 -11.85
N THR A 204 5.37 17.82 -12.49
CA THR A 204 5.52 17.79 -13.95
C THR A 204 6.13 16.49 -14.49
N SER A 205 6.67 15.62 -13.63
CA SER A 205 7.29 14.35 -14.01
C SER A 205 6.43 13.13 -13.68
N THR A 206 5.22 13.34 -13.15
CA THR A 206 4.30 12.27 -12.78
C THR A 206 2.91 12.50 -13.37
N LYS A 207 2.23 11.38 -13.65
CA LYS A 207 0.80 11.35 -13.98
C LYS A 207 0.03 10.75 -12.81
N ILE A 208 -1.23 11.15 -12.66
CA ILE A 208 -2.11 10.55 -11.65
C ILE A 208 -2.87 9.41 -12.29
N VAL A 209 -2.80 8.24 -11.67
CA VAL A 209 -3.57 7.07 -12.05
C VAL A 209 -4.55 6.73 -10.94
N ARG A 210 -5.83 6.64 -11.31
CA ARG A 210 -6.91 6.17 -10.46
C ARG A 210 -7.08 4.66 -10.62
N VAL A 211 -7.19 3.94 -9.51
CA VAL A 211 -7.38 2.49 -9.46
C VAL A 211 -8.53 2.15 -8.51
N ASP A 212 -9.42 1.25 -8.94
CA ASP A 212 -10.39 0.61 -8.06
C ASP A 212 -9.81 -0.74 -7.60
N VAL A 213 -9.35 -0.80 -6.36
CA VAL A 213 -8.78 -2.03 -5.79
C VAL A 213 -9.86 -2.95 -5.21
N LEU A 214 -11.03 -2.41 -4.86
CA LEU A 214 -12.14 -3.15 -4.25
C LEU A 214 -13.00 -3.91 -5.27
N GLN A 215 -12.67 -3.82 -6.56
CA GLN A 215 -13.17 -4.77 -7.57
C GLN A 215 -12.71 -6.21 -7.27
N ASN A 216 -11.58 -6.40 -6.58
CA ASN A 216 -11.16 -7.70 -6.07
C ASN A 216 -12.02 -8.10 -4.86
N LYS A 217 -12.80 -9.19 -5.00
CA LYS A 217 -13.74 -9.63 -3.95
C LYS A 217 -13.06 -9.92 -2.60
N PRO A 218 -11.95 -10.69 -2.53
CA PRO A 218 -11.24 -10.93 -1.27
C PRO A 218 -10.80 -9.66 -0.55
N LEU A 219 -10.22 -8.68 -1.27
CA LEU A 219 -9.80 -7.42 -0.67
C LEU A 219 -10.99 -6.60 -0.16
N ARG A 220 -12.11 -6.59 -0.90
CA ARG A 220 -13.34 -5.90 -0.48
C ARG A 220 -13.94 -6.49 0.80
N GLU A 221 -13.93 -7.81 0.92
CA GLU A 221 -14.40 -8.50 2.13
C GLU A 221 -13.51 -8.16 3.32
N PHE A 222 -12.19 -8.29 3.16
CA PHE A 222 -11.22 -7.90 4.18
C PHE A 222 -11.37 -6.43 4.58
N HIS A 223 -11.55 -5.53 3.62
CA HIS A 223 -11.78 -4.11 3.88
C HIS A 223 -13.00 -3.90 4.77
N ARG A 224 -14.13 -4.56 4.51
CA ARG A 224 -15.34 -4.43 5.32
C ARG A 224 -15.11 -4.77 6.79
N GLU A 225 -14.30 -5.79 7.08
CA GLU A 225 -14.02 -6.24 8.45
C GLU A 225 -12.92 -5.43 9.13
N ALA A 226 -11.87 -5.05 8.39
CA ALA A 226 -10.65 -4.47 8.95
C ALA A 226 -10.60 -2.94 8.89
N PHE A 227 -11.43 -2.30 8.06
CA PHE A 227 -11.35 -0.86 7.76
C PHE A 227 -11.31 0.01 9.00
N ALA A 228 -12.28 -0.16 9.92
CA ALA A 228 -12.39 0.70 11.10
C ALA A 228 -11.12 0.66 11.97
N ARG A 229 -10.50 -0.52 12.10
CA ARG A 229 -9.24 -0.68 12.86
C ARG A 229 -8.07 -0.02 12.14
N ILE A 230 -7.92 -0.26 10.84
CA ILE A 230 -6.80 0.28 10.06
C ILE A 230 -6.89 1.82 9.99
N ASP A 231 -8.09 2.35 9.77
CA ASP A 231 -8.32 3.80 9.71
C ASP A 231 -8.15 4.48 11.07
N LYS A 232 -8.52 3.82 12.18
CA LYS A 232 -8.22 4.31 13.53
C LYS A 232 -6.72 4.50 13.75
N LEU A 233 -5.90 3.51 13.37
CA LEU A 233 -4.43 3.61 13.50
C LEU A 233 -3.87 4.77 12.66
N ARG A 234 -4.38 4.98 11.45
CA ARG A 234 -4.01 6.13 10.61
C ARG A 234 -4.35 7.45 11.31
N LYS A 235 -5.58 7.58 11.84
CA LYS A 235 -6.03 8.79 12.55
C LYS A 235 -5.15 9.12 13.75
N GLU A 236 -4.81 8.13 14.57
CA GLU A 236 -3.90 8.31 15.70
C GLU A 236 -2.52 8.85 15.24
N LYS A 237 -1.94 8.27 14.19
CA LYS A 237 -0.66 8.74 13.64
C LYS A 237 -0.76 10.14 13.03
N LEU A 238 -1.87 10.44 12.36
CA LEU A 238 -2.14 11.75 11.77
C LEU A 238 -2.26 12.84 12.85
N THR A 239 -2.99 12.57 13.93
CA THR A 239 -3.11 13.50 15.07
C THR A 239 -1.74 13.81 15.67
N VAL A 240 -0.91 12.79 15.92
CA VAL A 240 0.45 12.98 16.44
C VAL A 240 1.32 13.80 15.47
N ALA A 241 1.25 13.49 14.16
CA ALA A 241 2.03 14.20 13.15
C ALA A 241 1.59 15.66 12.97
N LEU A 242 0.29 15.95 13.09
CA LEU A 242 -0.24 17.31 13.00
C LEU A 242 0.21 18.16 14.19
N THR A 243 0.09 17.63 15.41
CA THR A 243 0.58 18.34 16.61
C THR A 243 2.08 18.57 16.55
N ASP A 244 2.88 17.56 16.20
CA ASP A 244 4.34 17.69 16.06
C ASP A 244 4.73 18.74 15.00
N PHE A 245 4.02 18.78 13.86
CA PHE A 245 4.24 19.79 12.84
C PHE A 245 3.99 21.21 13.37
N MET A 246 2.81 21.45 13.96
CA MET A 246 2.45 22.78 14.46
C MET A 246 3.41 23.24 15.56
N THR A 247 3.71 22.38 16.54
CA THR A 247 4.64 22.71 17.63
C THR A 247 6.01 23.11 17.10
N ARG A 248 6.63 22.32 16.22
CA ARG A 248 7.98 22.63 15.72
C ARG A 248 8.03 23.89 14.86
N VAL A 249 7.00 24.14 14.07
CA VAL A 249 6.93 25.33 13.22
C VAL A 249 6.67 26.60 14.04
N ILE A 250 5.94 26.50 15.15
CA ILE A 250 5.80 27.59 16.12
C ILE A 250 7.16 27.89 16.79
N GLU A 251 7.87 26.84 17.21
CA GLU A 251 9.17 26.95 17.89
C GLU A 251 10.26 27.57 16.98
N THR A 252 10.32 27.20 15.69
CA THR A 252 11.32 27.75 14.77
C THR A 252 10.92 27.69 13.30
N ASP A 253 11.10 28.79 12.60
CA ASP A 253 10.77 28.92 11.17
C ASP A 253 11.76 28.17 10.27
N GLN A 254 12.92 27.76 10.82
CA GLN A 254 13.89 26.93 10.09
C GLN A 254 13.31 25.59 9.62
N VAL A 255 12.27 25.09 10.30
CA VAL A 255 11.55 23.88 9.88
C VAL A 255 11.01 24.03 8.45
N LEU A 256 10.51 25.22 8.11
CA LEU A 256 9.94 25.53 6.80
C LEU A 256 11.00 25.77 5.72
N GLN A 257 12.26 25.93 6.11
CA GLN A 257 13.39 26.11 5.19
C GLN A 257 14.12 24.79 4.90
N ASN A 258 13.93 23.77 5.75
CA ASN A 258 14.59 22.47 5.60
C ASN A 258 13.78 21.53 4.71
N SER A 259 14.27 21.30 3.49
CA SER A 259 13.61 20.42 2.52
C SER A 259 13.41 18.99 3.00
N LYS A 260 14.37 18.41 3.74
CA LYS A 260 14.25 17.05 4.29
C LYS A 260 13.12 16.96 5.30
N THR A 261 13.07 17.90 6.24
CA THR A 261 12.03 17.96 7.26
C THR A 261 10.64 18.17 6.65
N LEU A 262 10.52 19.04 5.63
CA LEU A 262 9.26 19.21 4.90
C LEU A 262 8.81 17.92 4.20
N LEU A 263 9.72 17.15 3.59
CA LEU A 263 9.38 15.87 2.98
C LEU A 263 8.94 14.82 4.02
N GLU A 264 9.52 14.83 5.22
CA GLU A 264 9.06 13.99 6.32
C GLU A 264 7.63 14.35 6.74
N PHE A 265 7.30 15.64 6.83
CA PHE A 265 5.93 16.09 7.11
C PHE A 265 4.95 15.79 5.98
N ARG A 266 5.38 15.88 4.72
CA ARG A 266 4.58 15.44 3.58
C ARG A 266 4.13 13.99 3.77
N ASP A 267 5.05 13.10 4.15
CA ASP A 267 4.78 11.66 4.23
C ASP A 267 4.03 11.23 5.50
N ARG A 268 4.14 12.01 6.58
CA ARG A 268 3.53 11.72 7.89
C ARG A 268 2.23 12.48 8.17
N LEU A 269 2.04 13.65 7.56
CA LEU A 269 0.90 14.54 7.79
C LEU A 269 0.07 14.72 6.51
N ILE A 270 0.67 15.27 5.45
CA ILE A 270 -0.08 15.67 4.24
C ILE A 270 -0.73 14.47 3.54
N LEU A 271 0.06 13.46 3.17
CA LEU A 271 -0.46 12.29 2.46
C LEU A 271 -1.45 11.48 3.32
N PRO A 272 -1.18 11.19 4.61
CA PRO A 272 -2.14 10.48 5.46
C PRO A 272 -3.45 11.23 5.72
N ALA A 273 -3.46 12.57 5.62
CA ALA A 273 -4.69 13.36 5.67
C ALA A 273 -5.55 13.22 4.42
N CYS A 274 -4.95 12.90 3.27
CA CYS A 274 -5.64 12.80 1.98
C CYS A 274 -6.25 11.43 1.70
N VAL A 275 -6.09 10.46 2.60
CA VAL A 275 -6.50 9.07 2.40
C VAL A 275 -7.15 8.50 3.66
N ASP A 276 -7.90 7.41 3.49
CA ASP A 276 -8.36 6.60 4.62
C ASP A 276 -7.42 5.41 4.87
N GLY A 277 -7.81 4.49 5.73
CA GLY A 277 -7.00 3.34 6.13
C GLY A 277 -6.43 2.52 4.95
N LEU A 278 -7.20 2.37 3.88
CA LEU A 278 -6.78 1.63 2.68
C LEU A 278 -5.65 2.35 1.94
N GLY A 279 -5.86 3.61 1.53
CA GLY A 279 -4.83 4.40 0.86
C GLY A 279 -3.60 4.67 1.73
N TYR A 280 -3.76 4.71 3.06
CA TYR A 280 -2.63 4.86 3.98
C TYR A 280 -1.69 3.64 3.97
N ARG A 281 -2.24 2.44 3.78
CA ARG A 281 -1.52 1.17 3.84
C ARG A 281 -1.17 0.60 2.47
N LEU A 282 -1.72 1.11 1.38
CA LEU A 282 -1.36 0.67 0.04
C LEU A 282 -0.43 1.67 -0.64
N THR A 283 0.57 1.16 -1.33
CA THR A 283 1.53 1.96 -2.08
C THR A 283 1.71 1.39 -3.48
N ALA A 284 1.93 2.27 -4.46
CA ALA A 284 2.33 1.85 -5.79
C ALA A 284 3.84 1.62 -5.83
N GLN A 285 4.31 0.65 -6.61
CA GLN A 285 5.72 0.36 -6.83
C GLN A 285 6.03 0.34 -8.31
N VAL A 286 7.03 1.14 -8.71
CA VAL A 286 7.58 1.20 -10.07
C VAL A 286 9.11 1.15 -9.96
N ASN A 287 9.76 0.18 -10.61
CA ASN A 287 11.21 0.01 -10.59
C ASN A 287 11.81 0.02 -9.16
N ASN A 288 11.19 -0.72 -8.23
CA ASN A 288 11.55 -0.78 -6.80
C ASN A 288 11.44 0.55 -6.02
N LYS A 289 10.89 1.60 -6.63
CA LYS A 289 10.57 2.85 -5.95
C LYS A 289 9.09 2.87 -5.58
N GLN A 290 8.81 3.21 -4.32
CA GLN A 290 7.45 3.31 -3.80
C GLN A 290 6.86 4.71 -3.98
N TYR A 291 5.59 4.76 -4.34
CA TYR A 291 4.78 5.94 -4.59
C TYR A 291 3.52 5.82 -3.72
N PRO A 292 3.49 6.48 -2.54
CA PRO A 292 2.34 6.41 -1.66
C PRO A 292 1.05 6.86 -2.36
N CYS A 293 -0.09 6.37 -1.88
CA CYS A 293 -1.38 6.86 -2.32
C CYS A 293 -1.49 8.38 -2.08
N LEU A 294 -1.77 9.12 -3.15
CA LEU A 294 -1.89 10.56 -3.15
C LEU A 294 -3.24 11.01 -2.57
N TRP A 295 -4.30 10.29 -2.93
CA TRP A 295 -5.67 10.60 -2.54
C TRP A 295 -6.56 9.35 -2.60
N GLN A 296 -7.56 9.30 -1.73
CA GLN A 296 -8.64 8.31 -1.76
C GLN A 296 -9.98 9.05 -1.84
N ASP A 297 -10.81 8.68 -2.81
CA ASP A 297 -12.14 9.28 -2.95
C ASP A 297 -13.19 8.57 -2.08
N LYS A 298 -14.40 9.14 -2.03
CA LYS A 298 -15.52 8.59 -1.25
C LYS A 298 -16.03 7.23 -1.76
N ALA A 299 -15.60 6.80 -2.94
CA ALA A 299 -15.92 5.50 -3.50
C ALA A 299 -14.74 4.51 -3.31
N ASP A 300 -13.81 4.82 -2.40
CA ASP A 300 -12.61 4.03 -2.09
C ASP A 300 -11.66 3.80 -3.27
N LYS A 301 -11.73 4.64 -4.31
CA LYS A 301 -10.75 4.59 -5.40
C LYS A 301 -9.48 5.28 -4.96
N LEU A 302 -8.35 4.66 -5.31
CA LEU A 302 -7.03 5.11 -4.92
C LEU A 302 -6.37 5.84 -6.09
N TYR A 303 -5.69 6.94 -5.78
CA TYR A 303 -5.03 7.79 -6.75
C TYR A 303 -3.54 7.80 -6.45
N PHE A 304 -2.72 7.41 -7.42
CA PHE A 304 -1.26 7.36 -7.28
C PHE A 304 -0.60 8.32 -8.26
N ALA A 305 0.38 9.10 -7.80
CA ALA A 305 1.26 9.87 -8.68
C ALA A 305 2.49 9.03 -9.03
N ILE A 306 2.53 8.53 -10.26
CA ILE A 306 3.59 7.64 -10.76
C ILE A 306 4.32 8.28 -11.96
N PRO A 307 5.53 7.82 -12.32
CA PRO A 307 6.26 8.36 -13.47
C PRO A 307 5.46 8.32 -14.79
N PHE A 308 5.66 9.32 -15.65
CA PHE A 308 4.92 9.43 -16.91
C PHE A 308 5.13 8.26 -17.87
N ASP A 309 6.34 7.72 -17.88
CA ASP A 309 6.81 6.60 -18.71
C ASP A 309 6.32 5.23 -18.23
N ALA A 310 5.82 5.14 -16.99
CA ALA A 310 5.25 3.91 -16.47
C ALA A 310 3.94 3.56 -17.18
N ASN A 311 3.86 2.39 -17.83
CA ASN A 311 2.62 1.86 -18.43
C ASN A 311 1.93 0.82 -17.52
N GLN A 312 2.63 0.38 -16.49
CA GLN A 312 2.19 -0.58 -15.50
C GLN A 312 2.88 -0.28 -14.17
N PHE A 313 2.26 -0.67 -13.05
CA PHE A 313 2.88 -0.63 -11.73
C PHE A 313 2.26 -1.68 -10.82
N GLU A 314 2.89 -1.95 -9.69
CA GLU A 314 2.39 -2.90 -8.69
C GLU A 314 1.76 -2.15 -7.52
N ILE A 315 0.71 -2.69 -6.91
CA ILE A 315 0.18 -2.25 -5.62
C ILE A 315 0.51 -3.31 -4.59
N ILE A 316 1.24 -2.88 -3.56
CA ILE A 316 1.65 -3.70 -2.43
C ILE A 316 1.28 -3.00 -1.12
N GLU A 317 1.45 -3.72 -0.02
CA GLU A 317 1.34 -3.10 1.31
C GLU A 317 2.54 -2.19 1.57
N ARG A 318 2.25 -0.98 2.02
CA ARG A 318 3.23 0.00 2.45
C ARG A 318 3.87 -0.44 3.77
N GLU A 319 5.19 -0.45 3.77
CA GLU A 319 5.95 -0.61 5.00
C GLU A 319 5.95 0.68 5.79
N ILE A 320 5.53 0.59 7.06
CA ILE A 320 5.52 1.71 7.99
C ILE A 320 6.45 1.33 9.15
N PRO A 321 7.55 2.07 9.37
CA PRO A 321 8.49 1.77 10.44
C PRO A 321 7.79 1.65 11.80
N GLY A 322 8.04 0.54 12.48
CA GLY A 322 7.46 0.25 13.81
C GLY A 322 5.98 -0.15 13.79
N ALA A 323 5.37 -0.38 12.63
CA ALA A 323 4.00 -0.88 12.53
C ALA A 323 3.96 -2.31 11.97
N SER A 324 3.15 -3.17 12.59
CA SER A 324 2.90 -4.52 12.07
C SER A 324 2.10 -4.46 10.76
N ARG A 325 2.29 -5.51 9.95
CA ARG A 325 1.52 -5.78 8.74
C ARG A 325 0.02 -5.82 9.06
N GLN A 326 -0.79 -5.21 8.22
CA GLN A 326 -2.26 -5.20 8.33
C GLN A 326 -2.90 -6.15 7.33
N PHE A 327 -2.27 -6.42 6.18
CA PHE A 327 -2.81 -7.31 5.16
C PHE A 327 -2.10 -8.67 5.20
N PRO A 328 -2.69 -9.72 4.62
CA PRO A 328 -2.01 -10.98 4.40
C PRO A 328 -0.77 -10.82 3.51
N ALA A 329 0.21 -11.72 3.69
CA ALA A 329 1.49 -11.68 2.98
C ALA A 329 1.37 -11.82 1.45
N ASN A 330 0.21 -12.26 0.97
CA ASN A 330 -0.06 -12.46 -0.44
C ASN A 330 -0.72 -11.25 -1.13
N LEU A 331 -0.92 -10.11 -0.46
CA LEU A 331 -1.43 -8.90 -1.12
C LEU A 331 -0.46 -8.40 -2.22
N PHE A 332 -0.87 -8.51 -3.48
CA PHE A 332 -0.07 -8.07 -4.63
C PHE A 332 -0.96 -7.87 -5.86
N PHE A 333 -1.07 -6.65 -6.37
CA PHE A 333 -1.82 -6.38 -7.60
C PHE A 333 -0.94 -5.75 -8.67
N THR A 334 -1.13 -6.17 -9.90
CA THR A 334 -0.52 -5.54 -11.05
C THR A 334 -1.55 -4.59 -11.68
N VAL A 335 -1.19 -3.34 -11.94
CA VAL A 335 -2.08 -2.34 -12.52
C VAL A 335 -1.63 -2.00 -13.92
N ASN A 336 -2.46 -2.32 -14.91
CA ASN A 336 -2.24 -1.91 -16.30
C ASN A 336 -2.91 -0.57 -16.56
N ILE A 337 -2.15 0.41 -17.06
CA ILE A 337 -2.66 1.77 -17.26
C ILE A 337 -3.27 1.88 -18.64
N GLN A 338 -4.57 2.13 -18.69
CA GLN A 338 -5.25 2.43 -19.94
C GLN A 338 -4.98 3.89 -20.32
N SER A 339 -4.44 4.08 -21.53
CA SER A 339 -4.40 5.40 -22.15
C SER A 339 -5.83 5.89 -22.40
N PRO A 340 -6.12 7.18 -22.18
CA PRO A 340 -7.47 7.75 -22.34
C PRO A 340 -8.04 7.72 -23.77
N ALA A 341 -7.38 7.03 -24.72
CA ALA A 341 -7.76 6.96 -26.13
C ALA A 341 -8.63 5.73 -26.50
N THR A 342 -9.04 4.90 -25.54
CA THR A 342 -9.94 3.76 -25.82
C THR A 342 -11.23 3.82 -24.99
N ALA A 343 -11.76 5.03 -24.77
CA ALA A 343 -13.19 5.18 -24.58
C ALA A 343 -13.85 5.06 -25.96
N SER A 344 -14.11 3.82 -26.39
CA SER A 344 -15.03 3.57 -27.50
C SER A 344 -16.37 4.18 -27.10
N PRO A 345 -16.96 5.11 -27.89
CA PRO A 345 -18.29 5.59 -27.61
C PRO A 345 -19.25 4.42 -27.81
N ALA A 346 -19.71 3.85 -26.68
CA ALA A 346 -20.82 2.93 -26.68
C ALA A 346 -22.04 3.68 -27.23
N ASN A 347 -22.40 3.33 -28.46
CA ASN A 347 -23.75 3.32 -28.99
C ASN A 347 -24.61 4.55 -28.65
N ILE A 348 -24.37 5.67 -29.34
CA ILE A 348 -25.45 6.63 -29.58
C ILE A 348 -26.33 5.98 -30.65
N GLU A 349 -27.37 5.32 -30.16
CA GLU A 349 -28.52 4.89 -30.94
C GLU A 349 -29.01 6.13 -31.71
N SER A 350 -28.81 6.09 -33.02
CA SER A 350 -29.25 7.15 -33.94
C SER A 350 -30.77 7.21 -33.89
N PRO A 351 -31.39 8.40 -33.79
CA PRO A 351 -32.84 8.50 -33.84
C PRO A 351 -33.32 8.12 -35.25
N THR A 352 -34.22 7.15 -35.29
CA THR A 352 -34.97 6.70 -36.46
C THR A 352 -35.60 7.89 -37.19
N PRO A 353 -35.54 7.98 -38.54
CA PRO A 353 -36.22 9.02 -39.29
C PRO A 353 -37.74 8.82 -39.19
N LEU A 354 -38.48 9.85 -38.78
CA LEU A 354 -39.93 9.88 -38.88
C LEU A 354 -40.30 9.94 -40.37
N GLU A 355 -41.06 8.94 -40.82
CA GLU A 355 -41.77 8.96 -42.09
C GLU A 355 -42.73 10.16 -42.17
N SER A 356 -42.55 10.90 -43.25
CA SER A 356 -43.47 11.87 -43.83
C SER A 356 -44.73 11.20 -44.37
N GLU A 357 -45.88 11.86 -44.23
CA GLU A 357 -47.04 11.74 -45.12
C GLU A 357 -47.84 13.08 -45.12
N PRO A 358 -48.64 13.37 -46.17
CA PRO A 358 -48.50 14.62 -46.91
C PRO A 358 -49.71 15.57 -46.88
N GLY A 359 -49.42 16.85 -47.19
CA GLY A 359 -50.21 17.72 -48.07
C GLY A 359 -51.61 18.18 -47.64
N ASP A 360 -51.74 19.47 -47.32
CA ASP A 360 -52.80 20.29 -47.94
C ASP A 360 -52.36 21.74 -48.12
N SER A 361 -52.88 22.29 -49.18
CA SER A 361 -52.57 23.48 -49.96
C SER A 361 -53.22 24.77 -49.43
N GLY A 362 -52.60 25.92 -49.76
CA GLY A 362 -53.31 27.20 -49.84
C GLY A 362 -52.50 28.44 -49.42
N THR A 363 -52.00 29.18 -50.42
CA THR A 363 -52.16 30.65 -50.64
C THR A 363 -52.04 31.60 -49.42
N SER A 364 -51.26 32.70 -49.39
CA SER A 364 -50.84 33.67 -50.41
C SER A 364 -49.88 34.74 -49.81
N GLU A 365 -49.21 35.48 -50.69
CA GLU A 365 -48.73 36.90 -50.58
C GLU A 365 -47.63 37.23 -49.54
N SER A 366 -46.41 37.61 -49.93
CA SER A 366 -45.88 38.79 -50.66
C SER A 366 -45.36 39.88 -49.72
N ASP A 367 -44.26 40.49 -50.16
CA ASP A 367 -43.61 41.76 -49.76
C ASP A 367 -42.57 41.67 -48.64
N MET A 368 -41.26 41.61 -48.98
CA MET A 368 -40.37 42.74 -49.32
C MET A 368 -40.46 43.95 -48.36
N ALA A 369 -39.45 44.11 -47.50
CA ALA A 369 -38.43 45.17 -47.63
C ALA A 369 -37.60 45.30 -46.33
N THR A 370 -36.28 45.34 -46.50
CA THR A 370 -35.27 45.77 -45.52
C THR A 370 -35.17 47.32 -45.50
N PRO A 371 -34.14 47.94 -44.88
CA PRO A 371 -33.99 48.23 -43.46
C PRO A 371 -33.77 49.75 -43.22
N GLU A 372 -33.88 50.25 -41.99
CA GLU A 372 -33.32 51.56 -41.65
C GLU A 372 -32.55 51.58 -40.33
N MET A 373 -31.53 52.42 -40.38
CA MET A 373 -30.33 52.52 -39.56
C MET A 373 -30.45 53.75 -38.62
N THR A 374 -29.50 53.88 -37.68
CA THR A 374 -29.16 55.10 -36.89
C THR A 374 -30.12 55.44 -35.72
N THR A 375 -29.71 55.92 -34.53
CA THR A 375 -28.58 56.78 -34.14
C THR A 375 -28.30 56.70 -32.61
N PHE A 376 -27.06 57.06 -32.26
CA PHE A 376 -26.39 57.38 -30.98
C PHE A 376 -27.16 57.94 -29.76
N GLY A 377 -26.55 57.73 -28.57
CA GLY A 377 -26.60 58.63 -27.39
C GLY A 377 -26.46 57.84 -26.07
N HIS A 378 -25.26 57.56 -25.54
CA HIS A 378 -24.45 58.37 -24.60
C HIS A 378 -25.17 58.95 -23.35
N SER A 379 -24.57 58.61 -22.20
CA SER A 379 -24.48 59.34 -20.93
C SER A 379 -25.54 59.22 -19.83
N MET A 380 -25.01 58.68 -18.71
CA MET A 380 -24.98 59.24 -17.34
C MET A 380 -26.06 58.87 -16.31
N THR A 381 -25.50 58.36 -15.21
CA THR A 381 -25.97 58.25 -13.83
C THR A 381 -26.70 59.49 -13.29
N PRO A 382 -27.49 59.30 -12.24
CA PRO A 382 -27.13 59.94 -10.96
C PRO A 382 -27.30 59.01 -9.75
N GLY A 383 -26.38 59.12 -8.80
CA GLY A 383 -26.67 58.78 -7.41
C GLY A 383 -27.27 59.99 -6.70
N ASP A 384 -28.07 59.77 -5.67
CA ASP A 384 -27.92 60.57 -4.46
C ASP A 384 -28.51 59.88 -3.22
N LYS A 385 -27.92 60.24 -2.08
CA LYS A 385 -28.25 59.86 -0.71
C LYS A 385 -29.58 60.48 -0.26
N MET A 386 -30.22 59.82 0.71
CA MET A 386 -30.70 60.35 2.01
C MET A 386 -31.96 59.61 2.47
N GLN A 387 -31.84 58.76 3.50
CA GLN A 387 -32.42 58.97 4.84
C GLN A 387 -31.89 57.94 5.82
#